data_AF-A0A5S5DSU1-F1
#
_entry.id   AF-A0A5S5DSU1-F1
#
_cell.length_a   1.000
_cell.length_b   1.000
_cell.length_c   1.000
_cell.angle_alpha   90.00
_cell.angle_beta   90.00
_cell.angle_gamma   90.00
#
_symmetry.space_group_name_H-M   'P 1'
#
loop_
_entity.id
_entity.type
_entity.pdbx_description
1 polymer ?
#
loop_
_entity_poly.entity_id
_entity_poly.type
_entity_poly.pdbx_seq_one_letter_code
_entity_poly.pdbx_strand_id
1 'polypeptide(L)'
;MNETIIEIIKGMLAPGIMISACGLLLLGMNNKYSLVANRIRTLNNEIRELDKNNNERKDSILVQLRLLIERIRIIRNAVWFYTVGIAMFIFSTFFLGIYFINGKAFLPSVMALIIFIIGLFSVFCGVFYAAKEVRLGYKILQIETKNIN
;
A
#
# COMPACT_ATOMS: atom_id res chain seq x y z
N MET A 1 -17.83 18.37 -33.28
CA MET A 1 -18.77 18.16 -32.15
C MET A 1 -18.09 18.75 -30.92
N ASN A 2 -18.52 19.94 -30.48
CA ASN A 2 -17.94 20.61 -29.31
C ASN A 2 -18.40 19.89 -28.05
N GLU A 3 -17.57 19.00 -27.53
CA GLU A 3 -17.71 18.54 -26.14
C GLU A 3 -17.67 19.76 -25.24
N THR A 4 -18.58 19.82 -24.28
CA THR A 4 -18.47 20.86 -23.25
C THR A 4 -17.31 20.51 -22.33
N ILE A 5 -16.54 21.50 -21.86
CA ILE A 5 -15.44 21.32 -20.88
C ILE A 5 -15.92 20.46 -19.67
N ILE A 6 -17.21 20.55 -19.35
CA ILE A 6 -17.88 19.79 -18.29
C ILE A 6 -17.81 18.26 -18.54
N GLU A 7 -18.01 17.79 -19.77
CA GLU A 7 -17.97 16.35 -20.10
C GLU A 7 -16.56 15.78 -19.96
N ILE A 8 -15.55 16.56 -20.36
CA ILE A 8 -14.14 16.21 -20.20
C ILE A 8 -13.80 16.03 -18.71
N ILE A 9 -14.17 17.02 -17.89
CA ILE A 9 -13.95 16.97 -16.44
C ILE A 9 -14.67 15.76 -15.84
N LYS A 10 -15.93 15.51 -16.21
CA LYS A 10 -16.71 14.35 -15.73
C LYS A 10 -16.02 13.02 -16.04
N GLY A 11 -15.47 12.85 -17.24
CA GLY A 11 -14.72 11.65 -17.60
C GLY A 11 -13.46 11.45 -16.74
N MET A 12 -12.76 12.54 -16.43
CA MET A 12 -11.54 12.52 -15.60
C MET A 12 -11.81 12.32 -14.11
N LEU A 13 -13.04 12.54 -13.63
CA LEU A 13 -13.39 12.38 -12.21
C LEU A 13 -13.21 10.93 -11.71
N ALA A 14 -13.56 9.93 -12.53
CA ALA A 14 -13.52 8.53 -12.10
C ALA A 14 -12.10 8.07 -11.67
N PRO A 15 -11.05 8.19 -12.52
CA PRO A 15 -9.68 7.90 -12.08
C PRO A 15 -9.20 8.87 -10.99
N GLY A 16 -9.65 10.13 -10.99
CA GLY A 16 -9.34 11.09 -9.92
C GLY A 16 -9.79 10.62 -8.53
N ILE A 17 -11.02 10.13 -8.40
CA ILE A 17 -11.56 9.60 -7.14
C ILE A 17 -10.77 8.35 -6.70
N MET A 18 -10.38 7.49 -7.65
CA MET A 18 -9.59 6.30 -7.35
C MET A 18 -8.20 6.64 -6.81
N ILE A 19 -7.56 7.70 -7.35
CA ILE A 19 -6.29 8.22 -6.82
C ILE A 19 -6.47 8.67 -5.37
N SER A 20 -7.53 9.43 -5.06
CA SER A 20 -7.83 9.87 -3.68
C SER A 20 -8.06 8.70 -2.72
N ALA A 21 -8.84 7.70 -3.13
CA ALA A 21 -9.08 6.49 -2.33
C ALA A 21 -7.77 5.73 -2.06
N CYS A 22 -6.93 5.55 -3.09
CA CYS A 22 -5.62 4.92 -2.93
C CYS A 22 -4.68 5.73 -2.04
N GLY A 23 -4.77 7.07 -2.09
CA GLY A 23 -4.02 7.96 -1.21
C GLY A 23 -4.31 7.69 0.27
N LEU A 24 -5.58 7.49 0.63
CA LEU A 24 -5.98 7.11 2.00
C LEU A 24 -5.44 5.73 2.40
N LEU A 25 -5.50 4.75 1.49
CA LEU A 25 -4.95 3.41 1.74
C LEU A 25 -3.42 3.45 1.94
N LEU A 26 -2.71 4.20 1.10
CA LEU A 26 -1.27 4.42 1.24
C LEU A 26 -0.91 5.09 2.55
N LEU A 27 -1.65 6.13 2.94
CA LEU A 27 -1.45 6.80 4.22
C LEU A 27 -1.58 5.81 5.39
N GLY A 28 -2.63 4.99 5.39
CA GLY A 28 -2.83 3.95 6.39
C GLY A 28 -1.67 2.95 6.44
N MET A 29 -1.19 2.48 5.28
CA MET A 29 -0.09 1.52 5.22
C MET A 29 1.27 2.14 5.59
N ASN A 30 1.53 3.40 5.22
CA ASN A 30 2.75 4.13 5.58
C ASN A 30 2.82 4.40 7.09
N ASN A 31 1.69 4.71 7.72
CA ASN A 31 1.62 4.85 9.18
C ASN A 31 1.97 3.52 9.86
N LYS A 32 1.42 2.40 9.39
CA LYS A 32 1.78 1.05 9.89
C LYS A 32 3.25 0.73 9.65
N TYR A 33 3.81 1.09 8.50
CA TYR A 33 5.23 0.91 8.19
C TYR A 33 6.11 1.64 9.21
N SER A 34 5.81 2.91 9.48
CA SER A 34 6.55 3.73 10.45
C SER A 34 6.50 3.15 11.86
N LEU A 35 5.32 2.70 12.30
CA LEU A 35 5.14 2.07 13.62
C LEU A 35 5.98 0.79 13.76
N VAL A 36 5.93 -0.10 12.75
CA VAL A 36 6.71 -1.36 12.77
C VAL A 36 8.21 -1.07 12.72
N ALA A 37 8.65 -0.13 11.88
CA ALA A 37 10.06 0.27 11.80
C ALA A 37 10.57 0.86 13.12
N ASN A 38 9.77 1.68 13.80
CA ASN A 38 10.12 2.24 15.11
C ASN A 38 10.22 1.13 16.16
N ARG A 39 9.28 0.19 16.21
CA ARG A 39 9.35 -0.97 17.12
C ARG A 39 10.62 -1.80 16.90
N ILE A 40 11.01 -2.03 15.64
CA ILE A 40 12.26 -2.71 15.29
C ILE A 40 13.48 -1.94 15.86
N ARG A 41 13.52 -0.61 15.70
CA ARG A 41 14.61 0.21 16.23
C ARG A 41 14.69 0.13 17.76
N THR A 42 13.56 0.20 18.44
CA THR A 42 13.50 0.07 19.91
C THR A 42 14.05 -1.27 20.38
N LEU A 43 13.58 -2.38 19.80
CA LEU A 43 14.07 -3.72 20.15
C LEU A 43 15.56 -3.92 19.85
N ASN A 44 16.06 -3.32 18.77
CA ASN A 44 17.47 -3.40 18.43
C ASN A 44 18.35 -2.61 19.40
N ASN A 45 17.85 -1.49 19.93
CA ASN A 45 18.54 -0.75 21.00
C ASN A 45 18.53 -1.55 22.31
N GLU A 46 17.40 -2.19 22.66
CA GLU A 46 17.30 -3.06 23.84
C GLU A 46 18.34 -4.20 23.79
N ILE A 47 18.55 -4.84 22.63
CA ILE A 47 19.60 -5.87 22.46
C ILE A 47 21.00 -5.33 22.74
N ARG A 48 21.28 -4.07 22.39
CA ARG A 48 22.61 -3.45 22.60
C ARG A 48 22.87 -3.11 24.06
N GLU A 49 21.81 -2.82 24.80
CA GLU A 49 21.87 -2.46 26.23
C GLU A 49 21.76 -3.70 27.14
N LEU A 50 21.34 -4.85 26.61
CA LEU A 50 21.23 -6.10 27.36
C LEU A 50 22.59 -6.63 27.81
N ASP A 51 22.66 -6.99 29.09
CA ASP A 51 23.84 -7.59 29.69
C ASP A 51 24.15 -8.97 29.09
N LYS A 52 25.43 -9.33 28.98
CA LYS A 52 25.90 -10.54 28.27
C LYS A 52 25.33 -11.84 28.84
N ASN A 53 24.87 -11.83 30.08
CA ASN A 53 24.34 -13.01 30.77
C ASN A 53 22.84 -13.23 30.56
N ASN A 54 22.11 -12.30 29.93
CA ASN A 54 20.67 -12.40 29.76
C ASN A 54 20.27 -13.00 28.40
N ASN A 55 20.68 -14.25 28.17
CA ASN A 55 20.46 -14.96 26.90
C ASN A 55 18.97 -15.22 26.60
N GLU A 56 18.16 -15.50 27.61
CA GLU A 56 16.71 -15.76 27.43
C GLU A 56 15.97 -14.54 26.88
N ARG A 57 16.24 -13.34 27.44
CA ARG A 57 15.63 -12.10 26.95
C ARG A 57 16.09 -11.81 25.52
N LYS A 58 17.39 -11.98 25.24
CA LYS A 58 17.95 -11.76 23.91
C LYS A 58 17.28 -12.66 22.87
N ASP A 59 17.11 -13.95 23.16
CA ASP A 59 16.46 -14.89 22.25
C ASP A 59 14.98 -14.52 22.01
N SER A 60 14.27 -14.09 23.05
CA SER A 60 12.89 -13.61 22.91
C SER A 60 12.77 -12.41 21.96
N ILE A 61 13.71 -11.45 22.03
CA ILE A 61 13.71 -10.27 21.17
C ILE A 61 14.04 -10.67 19.72
N LEU A 62 14.99 -11.59 19.52
CA LEU A 62 15.33 -12.07 18.17
C LEU A 62 14.14 -12.74 17.48
N VAL A 63 13.31 -13.49 18.22
CA VAL A 63 12.07 -14.06 17.69
C VAL A 63 11.07 -12.96 17.30
N GLN A 64 10.85 -11.96 18.15
CA GLN A 64 9.97 -10.82 17.82
C GLN A 64 10.46 -10.04 16.59
N LEU A 65 11.76 -9.80 16.50
CA LEU A 65 12.38 -9.06 15.41
C LEU A 65 12.16 -9.77 14.07
N ARG A 66 12.31 -11.10 14.02
CA ARG A 66 12.01 -11.89 12.81
C ARG A 66 10.57 -11.71 12.34
N LEU A 67 9.60 -11.76 13.26
CA LEU A 67 8.17 -11.56 12.94
C LEU A 67 7.89 -10.14 12.43
N LEU A 68 8.51 -9.13 13.03
CA LEU A 68 8.35 -7.73 12.58
C LEU A 68 8.97 -7.48 11.20
N ILE A 69 10.09 -8.13 10.88
CA ILE A 69 10.71 -8.07 9.55
C ILE A 69 9.83 -8.74 8.49
N GLU A 70 9.16 -9.84 8.81
CA GLU A 70 8.18 -10.43 7.89
C GLU A 70 6.99 -9.49 7.67
N ARG A 71 6.49 -8.87 8.74
CA ARG A 71 5.40 -7.90 8.67
C ARG A 71 5.75 -6.69 7.81
N ILE A 72 6.96 -6.13 7.96
CA ILE A 72 7.37 -4.95 7.20
C ILE A 72 7.47 -5.26 5.69
N ARG A 73 7.84 -6.50 5.33
CA ARG A 73 7.88 -6.95 3.93
C ARG A 73 6.50 -6.97 3.30
N ILE A 74 5.49 -7.45 4.03
CA ILE A 74 4.09 -7.48 3.57
C ILE A 74 3.54 -6.05 3.42
N ILE A 75 3.80 -5.18 4.40
CA ILE A 75 3.41 -3.76 4.33
C ILE A 75 4.01 -3.09 3.09
N ARG A 76 5.31 -3.29 2.86
CA ARG A 76 6.02 -2.72 1.72
C ARG A 76 5.43 -3.17 0.39
N ASN A 77 5.05 -4.45 0.27
CA ASN A 77 4.42 -4.95 -0.96
C ASN A 77 3.06 -4.29 -1.19
N ALA A 78 2.22 -4.12 -0.16
CA ALA A 78 0.95 -3.41 -0.29
C ALA A 78 1.14 -1.96 -0.77
N VAL A 79 2.10 -1.24 -0.17
CA VAL A 79 2.46 0.13 -0.57
C VAL A 79 2.89 0.16 -2.04
N TRP A 80 3.74 -0.77 -2.48
CA TRP A 80 4.16 -0.89 -3.88
C TRP A 80 2.97 -1.03 -4.84
N PHE A 81 2.05 -1.94 -4.56
CA PHE A 81 0.88 -2.18 -5.40
C PHE A 81 -0.07 -0.98 -5.46
N TYR A 82 -0.25 -0.26 -4.35
CA TYR A 82 -1.04 0.96 -4.35
C TYR A 82 -0.37 2.10 -5.14
N THR A 83 0.95 2.28 -4.99
CA THR A 83 1.71 3.27 -5.77
C THR A 83 1.64 2.99 -7.27
N VAL A 84 1.79 1.73 -7.68
CA VAL A 84 1.62 1.32 -9.08
C VAL A 84 0.20 1.58 -9.57
N GLY A 85 -0.82 1.26 -8.75
CA GLY A 85 -2.22 1.55 -9.07
C GLY A 85 -2.49 3.03 -9.32
N ILE A 86 -1.98 3.91 -8.44
CA ILE A 86 -2.07 5.37 -8.59
C ILE A 86 -1.41 5.83 -9.90
N ALA A 87 -0.19 5.35 -10.18
CA ALA A 87 0.50 5.70 -11.42
C ALA A 87 -0.33 5.32 -12.66
N MET A 88 -0.93 4.12 -12.66
CA MET A 88 -1.80 3.67 -13.75
C MET A 88 -3.05 4.55 -13.87
N PHE A 89 -3.70 4.95 -12.77
CA PHE A 89 -4.85 5.87 -12.85
C PHE A 89 -4.46 7.25 -13.38
N ILE A 90 -3.29 7.78 -13.02
CA ILE A 90 -2.77 9.03 -13.59
C ILE A 90 -2.58 8.88 -15.10
N PHE A 91 -1.97 7.79 -15.56
CA PHE A 91 -1.83 7.51 -16.99
C PHE A 91 -3.19 7.36 -17.68
N SER A 92 -4.15 6.68 -17.07
CA SER A 92 -5.50 6.55 -17.61
C SER A 92 -6.16 7.92 -17.81
N THR A 93 -6.07 8.82 -16.82
CA THR A 93 -6.56 10.21 -16.93
C THR A 93 -5.88 10.96 -18.06
N PHE A 94 -4.57 10.78 -18.23
CA PHE A 94 -3.80 11.40 -19.30
C PHE A 94 -4.26 10.95 -20.69
N PHE A 95 -4.42 9.63 -20.91
CA PHE A 95 -4.95 9.10 -22.16
C PHE A 95 -6.39 9.54 -22.44
N LEU A 96 -7.20 9.69 -21.39
CA LEU A 96 -8.56 10.23 -21.51
C LEU A 96 -8.53 11.69 -21.97
N GLY A 97 -7.57 12.50 -21.51
CA GLY A 97 -7.35 13.85 -22.02
C GLY A 97 -7.01 13.89 -23.52
N ILE A 98 -6.13 12.98 -23.97
CA ILE A 98 -5.78 12.84 -25.38
C ILE A 98 -7.00 12.44 -26.23
N TYR A 99 -7.84 11.54 -25.71
CA TYR A 99 -9.07 11.11 -26.38
C TYR A 99 -9.99 12.29 -26.72
N PHE A 100 -10.14 13.25 -25.81
CA PHE A 100 -10.97 14.43 -26.03
C PHE A 100 -10.36 15.43 -27.02
N ILE A 101 -9.03 15.61 -27.03
CA ILE A 101 -8.34 16.52 -27.95
C ILE A 101 -8.36 16.00 -29.39
N ASN A 102 -8.16 14.70 -29.59
CA ASN A 102 -8.07 14.07 -30.92
C ASN A 102 -9.44 13.69 -31.53
N GLY A 103 -10.53 14.31 -31.08
CA GLY A 103 -11.86 14.10 -31.68
C GLY A 103 -12.43 12.69 -31.49
N LYS A 104 -12.19 12.07 -30.32
CA LYS A 104 -12.73 10.74 -29.95
C LYS A 104 -12.18 9.57 -30.77
N ALA A 105 -10.88 9.59 -31.06
CA ALA A 105 -10.23 8.42 -31.66
C ALA A 105 -10.44 7.16 -30.79
N PHE A 106 -10.78 6.04 -31.42
CA PHE A 106 -11.06 4.77 -30.73
C PHE A 106 -9.84 4.20 -29.98
N LEU A 107 -8.63 4.44 -30.48
CA LEU A 107 -7.38 3.92 -29.88
C LEU A 107 -7.13 4.49 -28.46
N PRO A 108 -7.10 5.82 -28.24
CA PRO A 108 -6.91 6.40 -26.90
C PRO A 108 -7.93 5.95 -25.85
N SER A 109 -9.20 5.75 -26.21
CA SER A 109 -10.23 5.32 -25.24
C SER A 109 -10.00 3.89 -24.77
N VAL A 110 -9.64 2.98 -25.69
CA VAL A 110 -9.31 1.59 -25.35
C VAL A 110 -8.05 1.54 -24.48
N MET A 111 -7.02 2.33 -24.79
CA MET A 111 -5.80 2.40 -23.97
C MET A 111 -6.10 2.93 -22.56
N ALA A 112 -6.88 4.00 -22.44
CA ALA A 112 -7.28 4.54 -21.14
C ALA A 112 -8.02 3.50 -20.28
N LEU A 113 -8.93 2.74 -20.88
CA LEU A 113 -9.68 1.67 -20.21
C LEU A 113 -8.77 0.51 -19.77
N ILE A 114 -7.88 0.02 -20.63
CA ILE A 114 -6.96 -1.07 -20.29
C ILE A 114 -6.06 -0.66 -19.12
N ILE A 115 -5.48 0.54 -19.18
CA ILE A 115 -4.62 1.06 -18.11
C ILE A 115 -5.42 1.21 -16.81
N PHE A 116 -6.67 1.67 -16.89
CA PHE A 116 -7.55 1.77 -15.73
C PHE A 116 -7.77 0.41 -15.06
N ILE A 117 -8.06 -0.63 -15.85
CA ILE A 117 -8.28 -2.00 -15.34
C ILE A 117 -7.00 -2.56 -14.71
N ILE A 118 -5.82 -2.32 -15.33
CA ILE A 118 -4.53 -2.71 -14.76
C ILE A 118 -4.31 -2.01 -13.40
N GLY A 119 -4.62 -0.72 -13.31
CA GLY A 119 -4.57 0.03 -12.06
C GLY A 119 -5.46 -0.58 -10.98
N LEU A 120 -6.71 -0.91 -11.34
CA LEU A 120 -7.66 -1.54 -10.43
C LEU A 120 -7.17 -2.92 -9.94
N PHE A 121 -6.63 -3.74 -10.84
CA PHE A 121 -6.05 -5.04 -10.49
C PHE A 121 -4.84 -4.91 -9.57
N SER A 122 -3.98 -3.91 -9.79
CA SER A 122 -2.86 -3.60 -8.90
C SER A 122 -3.36 -3.24 -7.50
N VAL A 123 -4.37 -2.36 -7.39
CA VAL A 123 -4.97 -2.00 -6.10
C VAL A 123 -5.57 -3.21 -5.41
N PHE A 124 -6.28 -4.07 -6.15
CA PHE A 124 -6.83 -5.32 -5.60
C PHE A 124 -5.75 -6.22 -4.99
N CYS A 125 -4.61 -6.39 -5.69
CA CYS A 125 -3.45 -7.08 -5.15
C CYS A 125 -2.94 -6.41 -3.86
N GLY A 126 -2.86 -5.08 -3.84
CA GLY A 126 -2.46 -4.30 -2.67
C GLY A 126 -3.37 -4.52 -1.45
N VAL A 127 -4.69 -4.58 -1.66
CA VAL A 127 -5.68 -4.87 -0.62
C VAL A 127 -5.47 -6.26 -0.03
N PHE A 128 -5.14 -7.25 -0.86
CA PHE A 128 -4.84 -8.60 -0.38
C PHE A 128 -3.60 -8.62 0.54
N TYR A 129 -2.54 -7.87 0.20
CA TYR A 129 -1.38 -7.72 1.09
C TYR A 129 -1.73 -6.97 2.38
N ALA A 130 -2.57 -5.93 2.31
CA ALA A 130 -3.05 -5.21 3.49
C ALA A 130 -3.89 -6.12 4.41
N ALA A 131 -4.72 -7.00 3.85
CA ALA A 131 -5.49 -7.98 4.63
C ALA A 131 -4.57 -9.02 5.30
N LYS A 132 -3.53 -9.49 4.59
CA LYS A 132 -2.49 -10.36 5.17
C LYS A 132 -1.75 -9.67 6.32
N GLU A 133 -1.45 -8.39 6.19
CA GLU A 133 -0.81 -7.60 7.23
C GLU A 133 -1.66 -7.56 8.50
N VAL A 134 -2.97 -7.35 8.39
CA VAL A 134 -3.88 -7.31 9.54
C VAL A 134 -3.89 -8.66 10.27
N ARG A 135 -3.95 -9.78 9.53
CA ARG A 135 -3.90 -11.13 10.12
C ARG A 135 -2.58 -11.39 10.85
N LEU A 136 -1.45 -11.00 10.25
CA LEU A 136 -0.14 -11.18 10.87
C LEU A 136 0.00 -10.31 12.12
N GLY A 137 -0.46 -9.06 12.06
CA GLY A 137 -0.50 -8.15 13.21
C GLY A 137 -1.28 -8.73 14.38
N TYR A 138 -2.46 -9.30 14.11
CA TYR A 138 -3.26 -9.97 15.13
C TYR A 138 -2.57 -11.21 15.73
N LYS A 139 -1.92 -12.04 14.90
CA LYS A 139 -1.16 -13.20 15.37
C LYS A 139 -0.01 -12.82 16.31
N ILE A 140 0.70 -11.74 16.01
CA ILE A 140 1.79 -11.23 16.87
C ILE A 140 1.23 -10.81 18.23
N LEU A 141 0.11 -10.08 18.26
CA LEU A 141 -0.54 -9.67 19.50
C LEU A 141 -0.96 -10.87 20.36
N GLN A 142 -1.49 -11.93 19.75
CA GLN A 142 -1.85 -13.15 20.50
C GLN A 142 -0.62 -13.80 21.16
N ILE A 143 0.53 -13.85 20.48
CA ILE A 143 1.77 -14.38 21.03
C ILE A 143 2.25 -13.51 22.20
N GLU A 144 2.19 -12.18 22.06
CA GLU A 144 2.56 -11.25 23.13
C GLU A 144 1.67 -11.41 24.37
N THR A 145 0.35 -11.51 24.20
CA THR A 145 -0.59 -11.69 25.33
C THR A 145 -0.45 -13.04 26.02
N LYS A 146 -0.09 -14.11 25.30
CA LYS A 146 0.09 -15.44 25.89
C LYS A 146 1.33 -15.53 26.77
N ASN A 147 2.33 -14.67 26.59
CA ASN A 147 3.51 -14.59 27.45
C ASN A 147 3.27 -13.76 28.73
N ILE A 148 2.07 -13.20 28.93
CA ILE A 148 1.71 -12.39 30.11
C ILE A 148 0.90 -13.23 31.14
N ASN A 149 0.34 -14.39 30.72
CA ASN A 149 -0.33 -15.37 31.59
C ASN A 149 0.53 -16.60 31.81
#